data_AF-A0A355F6M5-F1
#
_entry.id   AF-A0A355F6M5-F1
#
_cell.length_a   1.000
_cell.length_b   1.000
_cell.length_c   1.000
_cell.angle_alpha   90.00
_cell.angle_beta   90.00
_cell.angle_gamma   90.00
#
_symmetry.space_group_name_H-M   'P 1'
#
loop_
_entity.id
_entity.type
_entity.pdbx_description
1 polymer ?
#
loop_
_entity_poly.entity_id
_entity_poly.type
_entity_poly.pdbx_seq_one_letter_code
_entity_poly.pdbx_strand_id
1 'polypeptide(L)'
;MATEKHDNPVHEMAGGWITERKGTPVPLFLKLAYVGFSLFGLYYLFTYYKGELGHATRGALVGAFNQTSEVPGMGWIAFLGVVLGLYVIGLFWYAFAAKEEEGEE
;
A
#
# COMPACT_ATOMS: atom_id res chain seq x y z
N MET A 1 15.98 31.50 34.35
CA MET A 1 16.62 30.46 33.53
C MET A 1 15.80 30.34 32.27
N ALA A 2 16.31 30.84 31.14
CA ALA A 2 15.62 30.71 29.86
C ALA A 2 15.68 29.24 29.44
N THR A 3 14.53 28.60 29.34
CA THR A 3 14.40 27.30 28.66
C THR A 3 14.57 27.57 27.18
N GLU A 4 15.79 27.35 26.66
CA GLU A 4 15.99 27.25 25.22
C GLU A 4 15.17 26.08 24.70
N LYS A 5 14.14 26.42 23.92
CA LYS A 5 13.34 25.46 23.18
C LYS A 5 14.22 25.03 22.01
N HIS A 6 14.98 23.95 22.17
CA HIS A 6 15.67 23.34 21.04
C HIS A 6 14.60 22.92 20.03
N ASP A 7 14.55 23.60 18.89
CA ASP A 7 13.78 23.17 17.73
C ASP A 7 14.26 21.78 17.37
N ASN A 8 13.50 20.76 17.76
CA ASN A 8 13.93 19.39 17.62
C ASN A 8 13.94 19.08 16.11
N PRO A 9 15.11 18.83 15.49
CA PRO A 9 15.25 18.67 14.04
C PRO A 9 14.75 17.29 13.56
N VAL A 10 14.05 16.56 14.42
CA VAL A 10 13.68 15.16 14.25
C VAL A 10 12.16 15.07 14.17
N HIS A 11 11.66 14.54 13.05
CA HIS A 11 10.28 14.15 12.87
C HIS A 11 10.10 12.73 13.39
N GLU A 12 9.19 12.54 14.33
CA GLU A 12 8.87 11.23 14.89
C GLU A 12 7.65 10.64 14.19
N MET A 13 7.83 9.43 13.67
CA MET A 13 6.81 8.64 13.01
C MET A 13 6.63 7.31 13.76
N ALA A 14 5.46 6.68 13.56
CA ALA A 14 5.15 5.38 14.15
C ALA A 14 5.35 5.32 15.69
N GLY A 15 4.92 6.36 16.40
CA GLY A 15 4.99 6.40 17.87
C GLY A 15 6.43 6.38 18.42
N GLY A 16 7.37 7.01 17.71
CA GLY A 16 8.78 7.12 18.12
C GLY A 16 9.67 5.96 17.67
N TRP A 17 9.12 4.97 16.96
CA TRP A 17 9.90 3.86 16.38
C TRP A 17 10.71 4.28 15.16
N ILE A 18 10.29 5.35 14.49
CA ILE A 18 10.98 5.92 13.33
C ILE A 18 11.25 7.39 13.64
N THR A 19 12.52 7.76 13.65
CA THR A 19 12.98 9.15 13.81
C THR A 19 13.67 9.58 12.53
N GLU A 20 13.14 10.58 11.85
CA GLU A 20 13.68 11.12 10.60
C GLU A 20 14.22 12.53 10.82
N ARG A 21 15.37 12.85 10.23
CA ARG A 21 15.86 14.23 10.21
C ARG A 21 14.99 15.04 9.23
N LYS A 22 14.52 16.21 9.64
CA LYS A 22 13.79 17.13 8.75
C LYS A 22 14.52 17.30 7.40
N GLY A 23 13.77 17.25 6.30
CA GLY A 23 14.29 17.39 4.94
C GLY A 23 14.98 16.13 4.39
N THR A 24 14.88 14.98 5.06
CA THR A 24 15.33 13.72 4.47
C THR A 24 14.31 13.27 3.43
N PRO A 25 14.72 12.99 2.18
CA PRO A 25 13.81 12.51 1.16
C PRO A 25 13.43 11.06 1.40
N VAL A 26 12.24 10.65 0.93
CA VAL A 26 11.79 9.26 1.05
C VAL A 26 12.77 8.34 0.31
N PRO A 27 13.34 7.30 0.96
CA PRO A 27 14.31 6.41 0.33
C PRO A 27 13.75 5.73 -0.93
N LEU A 28 14.60 5.56 -1.95
CA LEU A 28 14.21 4.95 -3.22
C LEU A 28 13.61 3.55 -3.06
N PHE A 29 14.14 2.72 -2.16
CA PHE A 29 13.60 1.38 -1.93
C PHE A 29 12.14 1.44 -1.43
N LEU A 30 11.80 2.46 -0.64
CA LEU A 30 10.46 2.62 -0.08
C LEU A 30 9.49 3.14 -1.15
N LYS A 31 9.94 4.08 -1.99
CA LYS A 31 9.22 4.50 -3.20
C LYS A 31 8.92 3.32 -4.14
N LEU A 32 9.91 2.46 -4.37
CA LEU A 32 9.75 1.23 -5.16
C LEU A 32 8.81 0.23 -4.48
N ALA A 33 8.85 0.10 -3.15
CA ALA A 33 7.94 -0.77 -2.41
C ALA A 33 6.47 -0.33 -2.54
N TYR A 34 6.19 0.97 -2.45
CA TYR A 34 4.83 1.52 -2.63
C TYR A 34 4.24 1.12 -3.98
N VAL A 35 4.98 1.33 -5.06
CA VAL A 35 4.52 1.02 -6.42
C VAL A 35 4.55 -0.49 -6.68
N GLY A 36 5.61 -1.18 -6.27
CA GLY A 36 5.77 -2.62 -6.50
C GLY A 36 4.70 -3.46 -5.83
N PHE A 37 4.41 -3.23 -4.54
CA PHE A 37 3.38 -4.00 -3.83
C PHE A 37 1.96 -3.70 -4.33
N SER A 38 1.68 -2.46 -4.71
CA SER A 38 0.37 -2.09 -5.25
C SER A 38 0.14 -2.67 -6.66
N LEU A 39 1.17 -2.67 -7.53
CA LEU A 39 1.13 -3.37 -8.82
C LEU A 39 0.98 -4.89 -8.64
N PHE A 40 1.68 -5.48 -7.67
CA PHE A 40 1.52 -6.89 -7.34
C PHE A 40 0.09 -7.21 -6.90
N GLY A 41 -0.53 -6.35 -6.08
CA GLY A 41 -1.93 -6.47 -5.70
C GLY A 41 -2.88 -6.39 -6.89
N LEU A 42 -2.63 -5.47 -7.83
CA LEU A 42 -3.44 -5.33 -9.04
C LEU A 42 -3.31 -6.57 -9.93
N TYR A 43 -2.09 -7.07 -10.13
CA TYR A 43 -1.84 -8.33 -10.83
C TYR A 43 -2.58 -9.48 -10.16
N TYR A 44 -2.42 -9.62 -8.84
CA TYR A 44 -3.05 -10.69 -8.05
C TYR A 44 -4.57 -10.67 -8.20
N LEU A 45 -5.20 -9.48 -8.13
CA LEU A 45 -6.64 -9.33 -8.29
C LEU A 45 -7.11 -9.91 -9.62
N PHE A 46 -6.43 -9.66 -10.74
CA PHE A 46 -6.85 -10.16 -12.05
C PHE A 46 -6.45 -11.61 -12.30
N THR A 47 -5.32 -12.08 -11.75
CA THR A 47 -4.91 -13.49 -11.87
C THR A 47 -5.81 -14.40 -11.04
N TYR A 48 -6.18 -13.97 -9.83
CA TYR A 48 -6.90 -14.77 -8.84
C TYR A 48 -8.30 -14.20 -8.53
N TYR A 49 -8.95 -13.52 -9.48
CA TYR A 49 -10.26 -12.87 -9.24
C TYR A 49 -11.38 -13.83 -8.83
N LYS A 50 -11.26 -15.11 -9.20
CA LYS A 50 -12.17 -16.19 -8.78
C LYS A 50 -11.76 -16.83 -7.44
N GLY A 51 -10.72 -16.30 -6.82
CA GLY A 51 -9.93 -16.99 -5.82
C GLY A 51 -9.15 -18.15 -6.43
N GLU A 52 -8.27 -18.72 -5.62
CA GLU A 52 -7.82 -20.08 -5.85
C GLU A 52 -9.02 -21.00 -5.56
N LEU A 53 -9.35 -21.99 -6.40
CA LEU A 53 -10.49 -22.90 -6.16
C LEU A 53 -10.08 -24.37 -6.11
N GLY A 54 -8.94 -24.73 -6.72
CA GLY A 54 -8.53 -26.12 -6.95
C GLY A 54 -7.28 -26.60 -6.21
N HIS A 55 -6.82 -25.90 -5.16
CA HIS A 55 -5.60 -26.33 -4.47
C HIS A 55 -5.82 -27.62 -3.68
N ALA A 56 -5.08 -28.68 -4.04
CA ALA A 56 -5.20 -30.03 -3.46
C ALA A 56 -4.94 -30.11 -1.95
N THR A 57 -4.21 -29.15 -1.38
CA THR A 57 -3.86 -29.09 0.05
C THR A 57 -4.82 -28.26 0.89
N ARG A 58 -5.98 -27.86 0.34
CA ARG A 58 -6.94 -27.05 1.09
C ARG A 58 -7.58 -27.82 2.22
N GLY A 59 -7.62 -27.17 3.39
CA GLY A 59 -8.33 -27.70 4.56
C GLY A 59 -9.84 -27.81 4.30
N ALA A 60 -10.48 -28.78 4.95
CA ALA A 60 -11.90 -29.08 4.79
C ALA A 60 -12.81 -27.85 4.97
N LEU A 61 -12.46 -26.96 5.90
CA LEU A 61 -13.22 -25.73 6.16
C LEU A 61 -13.23 -24.76 4.97
N VAL A 62 -12.07 -24.56 4.34
CA VAL A 62 -11.94 -23.68 3.16
C VAL A 62 -12.68 -24.30 1.97
N GLY A 63 -12.61 -25.62 1.81
CA GLY A 63 -13.38 -26.34 0.80
C GLY A 63 -14.89 -26.14 0.96
N ALA A 64 -15.43 -26.32 2.17
CA ALA A 64 -16.84 -26.14 2.47
C ALA A 64 -17.30 -24.68 2.27
N PHE A 65 -16.47 -23.70 2.66
CA PHE A 65 -16.75 -22.29 2.44
C PHE A 65 -16.82 -21.94 0.94
N ASN A 66 -15.92 -22.45 0.11
CA ASN A 66 -15.96 -22.19 -1.34
C ASN A 66 -17.15 -22.83 -2.04
N GLN A 67 -17.69 -23.94 -1.51
CA GLN A 67 -18.90 -24.56 -2.07
C GLN A 67 -20.16 -23.72 -1.82
N THR A 68 -20.13 -22.85 -0.82
CA THR A 68 -21.27 -21.99 -0.43
C THR A 68 -21.07 -20.53 -0.84
N SER A 69 -19.83 -20.14 -1.13
CA SER A 69 -19.49 -18.80 -1.58
C SER A 69 -19.64 -18.70 -3.10
N GLU A 70 -20.50 -17.80 -3.56
CA GLU A 70 -20.60 -17.50 -4.98
C GLU A 70 -19.36 -16.74 -5.47
N VAL A 71 -18.97 -16.99 -6.71
CA VAL A 71 -17.90 -16.21 -7.36
C VAL A 71 -18.39 -14.77 -7.51
N PRO A 72 -17.62 -13.77 -7.04
CA PRO A 72 -18.02 -12.39 -7.17
C PRO A 72 -18.31 -12.02 -8.63
N GLY A 73 -19.41 -11.30 -8.85
CA GLY A 73 -19.80 -10.84 -10.18
C GLY A 73 -18.72 -9.96 -10.81
N MET A 74 -18.58 -10.03 -12.14
CA MET A 74 -17.52 -9.30 -12.85
C MET A 74 -17.59 -7.79 -12.67
N GLY A 75 -18.79 -7.22 -12.49
CA GLY A 75 -18.95 -5.80 -12.16
C GLY A 75 -18.28 -5.39 -10.84
N TRP A 76 -18.33 -6.26 -9.84
CA TRP A 76 -17.68 -6.02 -8.54
C TRP A 76 -16.15 -6.08 -8.65
N ILE A 77 -15.63 -7.07 -9.37
CA ILE A 77 -14.19 -7.19 -9.65
C ILE A 77 -13.68 -5.99 -10.45
N ALA A 78 -14.42 -5.56 -11.48
CA ALA A 78 -14.06 -4.39 -12.27
C ALA A 78 -14.03 -3.11 -11.42
N PHE A 79 -15.02 -2.91 -10.55
CA PHE A 79 -15.04 -1.79 -9.62
C PHE A 79 -13.80 -1.78 -8.70
N LEU A 80 -13.47 -2.93 -8.07
CA LEU A 80 -12.27 -3.06 -7.25
C LEU A 80 -11.00 -2.81 -8.06
N GLY A 81 -10.94 -3.29 -9.29
CA GLY A 81 -9.82 -3.06 -10.21
C GLY A 81 -9.62 -1.58 -10.53
N VAL A 82 -10.70 -0.82 -10.75
CA VAL A 82 -10.64 0.63 -10.96
C VAL A 82 -10.15 1.35 -9.71
N VAL A 83 -10.72 1.05 -8.54
CA VAL A 83 -10.31 1.66 -7.26
C VAL A 83 -8.83 1.40 -6.99
N LEU A 84 -8.38 0.16 -7.13
CA LEU A 84 -6.99 -0.22 -6.94
C LEU A 84 -6.07 0.41 -8.00
N GLY A 85 -6.52 0.50 -9.25
CA GLY A 85 -5.79 1.19 -10.32
C GLY A 85 -5.59 2.67 -10.02
N LEU A 86 -6.62 3.37 -9.56
CA LEU A 86 -6.53 4.77 -9.13
C LEU A 86 -5.56 4.92 -7.95
N TYR A 87 -5.58 3.99 -7.00
CA TYR A 87 -4.63 3.98 -5.88
C TYR A 87 -3.18 3.79 -6.33
N VAL A 88 -2.92 2.85 -7.26
CA VAL A 88 -1.59 2.65 -7.86
C VAL A 88 -1.10 3.92 -8.57
N ILE A 89 -1.98 4.56 -9.35
CA ILE A 89 -1.67 5.82 -10.04
C ILE A 89 -1.34 6.91 -9.02
N GLY A 90 -2.13 7.04 -7.96
CA GLY A 90 -1.90 7.99 -6.88
C GLY A 90 -0.58 7.75 -6.16
N LEU A 91 -0.25 6.49 -5.85
CA LEU A 91 1.04 6.14 -5.24
C LEU A 91 2.22 6.40 -6.17
N PHE A 92 2.08 6.09 -7.45
CA PHE A 92 3.12 6.40 -8.44
C PHE A 92 3.36 7.91 -8.52
N TRP A 93 2.26 8.69 -8.58
CA TRP A 93 2.34 10.14 -8.57
C TRP A 93 3.01 10.64 -7.28
N TYR A 94 2.58 10.19 -6.11
CA TYR A 94 3.19 10.55 -4.82
C TYR A 94 4.68 10.19 -4.74
N ALA A 95 5.04 8.98 -5.16
CA ALA A 95 6.41 8.49 -5.01
C ALA A 95 7.40 9.18 -5.97
N PHE A 96 6.97 9.55 -7.18
CA PHE A 96 7.88 9.97 -8.25
C PHE A 96 7.56 11.32 -8.91
N ALA A 97 6.32 11.81 -8.82
CA ALA A 97 5.88 13.00 -9.56
C ALA A 97 5.40 14.15 -8.67
N ALA A 98 5.02 13.89 -7.42
CA ALA A 98 4.80 14.92 -6.43
C ALA A 98 6.14 15.59 -6.14
N LYS A 99 6.16 16.92 -6.21
CA LYS A 99 7.28 17.68 -5.66
C LYS A 99 7.28 17.40 -4.17
N GLU A 100 8.37 16.85 -3.66
CA GLU A 100 8.61 16.90 -2.22
C GLU A 100 8.57 18.39 -1.87
N GLU A 101 7.66 18.80 -1.00
CA GLU A 101 7.71 20.14 -0.40
C GLU A 101 9.02 20.16 0.37
N GLU A 102 10.10 20.52 -0.32
CA GLU A 102 11.37 20.89 0.29
C GLU A 102 11.00 21.95 1.32
N GLY A 103 11.19 21.61 2.60
CA GLY A 103 10.83 22.47 3.71
C GLY A 103 11.35 23.87 3.47
N GLU A 104 10.44 24.77 3.09
CA GLU A 104 10.69 26.20 3.10
C GLU A 104 10.86 26.61 4.57
N GLU A 105 12.06 27.14 4.84
CA GLU A 105 12.51 27.91 6.01
C GLU A 105 13.00 27.14 7.26
#